data_AF-S4RVB4-F1
#
_entry.id   AF-S4RVB4-F1
#
_cell.length_a   1.000
_cell.length_b   1.000
_cell.length_c   1.000
_cell.angle_alpha   90.00
_cell.angle_beta   90.00
_cell.angle_gamma   90.00
#
_symmetry.space_group_name_H-M   'P 1'
#
loop_
_entity.id
_entity.type
_entity.pdbx_description
1 polymer ?
#
loop_
_entity_poly.entity_id
_entity_poly.type
_entity_poly.pdbx_seq_one_letter_code
_entity_poly.pdbx_strand_id
1 'polypeptide(L)'
;QNKRVHLNKDELKSTSKAIVTMHTLCCNENKGASELVAELATLYQCIRFPVVAMGVLHWVDWTVSEASYFKLQTDHTPLHLALLDEISTCHQLMHPLVLLLLVKLFETEHSQLDVMEQLELKKTLLDRMVHLLSRGYVLPVVAYMRKCLERQDTDISLIRHFVTEVLDMIAPPYTADFVQLFLPILESDSIAGTIKPEGESDAVAEFIAHCKANFVGN
;
A
#
# COMPACT_ATOMS: atom_id res chain seq x y z
N GLN A 1 15.42 -45.57 2.27
CA GLN A 1 16.16 -44.36 1.85
C GLN A 1 15.41 -43.71 0.69
N ASN A 2 14.82 -42.54 0.88
CA ASN A 2 14.20 -41.78 -0.21
C ASN A 2 15.29 -41.05 -1.01
N LYS A 3 15.77 -41.64 -2.11
CA LYS A 3 16.66 -40.96 -3.05
C LYS A 3 15.83 -40.12 -4.02
N ARG A 4 16.18 -38.84 -4.18
CA ARG A 4 15.54 -37.94 -5.16
C ARG A 4 15.77 -38.48 -6.57
N VAL A 5 14.68 -38.77 -7.28
CA VAL A 5 14.73 -39.42 -8.61
C VAL A 5 14.90 -38.40 -9.74
N HIS A 6 14.39 -37.18 -9.59
CA HIS A 6 14.42 -36.15 -10.62
C HIS A 6 14.65 -34.74 -10.03
N LEU A 7 15.29 -33.86 -10.81
CA LEU A 7 15.44 -32.44 -10.51
C LEU A 7 15.20 -31.63 -11.79
N ASN A 8 14.11 -30.85 -11.83
CA ASN A 8 13.85 -29.90 -12.90
C ASN A 8 14.64 -28.60 -12.65
N LYS A 9 15.27 -28.04 -13.69
CA LYS A 9 16.03 -26.77 -13.65
C LYS A 9 15.63 -25.79 -14.75
N ASP A 10 14.50 -26.00 -15.43
CA ASP A 10 14.11 -25.30 -16.65
C ASP A 10 13.97 -23.78 -16.41
N GLU A 11 13.40 -23.40 -15.25
CA GLU A 11 13.19 -22.01 -14.86
C GLU A 11 14.39 -21.36 -14.16
N LEU A 12 15.45 -22.12 -13.88
CA LEU A 12 16.61 -21.61 -13.13
C LEU A 12 17.31 -20.50 -13.91
N LYS A 13 17.48 -20.67 -15.23
CA LYS A 13 18.22 -19.72 -16.07
C LYS A 13 17.51 -18.37 -16.16
N SER A 14 16.19 -18.36 -16.34
CA SER A 14 15.39 -17.12 -16.39
C SER A 14 15.37 -16.43 -15.03
N THR A 15 15.18 -17.20 -13.95
CA THR A 15 15.19 -16.67 -12.58
C THR A 15 16.55 -16.06 -12.23
N SER A 16 17.66 -16.75 -12.51
CA SER A 16 19.00 -16.21 -12.28
C SER A 16 19.26 -14.94 -13.08
N LYS A 17 18.81 -14.89 -14.35
CA LYS A 17 18.93 -13.69 -15.17
C LYS A 17 18.17 -12.52 -14.55
N ALA A 18 16.93 -12.74 -14.11
CA ALA A 18 16.12 -11.70 -13.49
C ALA A 18 16.76 -11.15 -12.20
N ILE A 19 17.32 -12.03 -11.35
CA ILE A 19 18.06 -11.63 -10.15
C ILE A 19 19.27 -10.76 -10.51
N VAL A 20 20.09 -11.18 -11.49
CA VAL A 20 21.29 -10.44 -11.90
C VAL A 20 20.93 -9.08 -12.50
N THR A 21 19.89 -9.03 -13.33
CA THR A 21 19.38 -7.77 -13.89
C THR A 21 18.92 -6.83 -12.78
N MET A 22 18.08 -7.31 -11.85
CA MET A 22 17.59 -6.50 -10.75
C MET A 22 18.73 -6.02 -9.83
N HIS A 23 19.67 -6.90 -9.48
CA HIS A 23 20.84 -6.54 -8.67
C HIS A 23 21.67 -5.43 -9.32
N THR A 24 21.89 -5.51 -10.63
CA THR A 24 22.64 -4.49 -11.38
C THR A 24 21.92 -3.14 -11.34
N LEU A 25 20.59 -3.13 -11.43
CA LEU A 25 19.79 -1.90 -11.33
C LEU A 25 19.84 -1.32 -9.91
N CYS A 26 19.66 -2.15 -8.88
CA CYS A 26 19.76 -1.72 -7.48
C CYS A 26 21.15 -1.17 -7.13
N CYS A 27 22.23 -1.78 -7.60
CA CYS A 27 23.59 -1.35 -7.21
C CYS A 27 24.10 -0.12 -7.98
N ASN A 28 23.41 0.32 -9.03
CA ASN A 28 23.78 1.50 -9.81
C ASN A 28 23.21 2.80 -9.19
N GLU A 29 23.12 2.89 -7.87
CA GLU A 29 22.51 4.01 -7.11
C GLU A 29 23.12 5.39 -7.45
N ASN A 30 24.36 5.41 -7.95
CA ASN A 30 25.06 6.63 -8.37
C ASN A 30 24.48 7.31 -9.63
N LYS A 31 23.47 6.73 -10.27
CA LYS A 31 22.97 7.22 -11.55
C LYS A 31 21.65 8.02 -11.48
N GLY A 32 21.13 8.26 -10.29
CA GLY A 32 19.94 9.07 -10.07
C GLY A 32 18.63 8.38 -10.49
N ALA A 33 17.50 8.90 -10.01
CA ALA A 33 16.18 8.31 -10.20
C ALA A 33 15.74 8.18 -11.68
N SER A 34 16.30 9.00 -12.58
CA SER A 34 15.94 9.05 -14.00
C SER A 34 16.31 7.78 -14.79
N GLU A 35 17.43 7.13 -14.47
CA GLU A 35 17.79 5.86 -15.13
C GLU A 35 16.90 4.70 -14.67
N LEU A 36 16.46 4.72 -13.40
CA LEU A 36 15.55 3.71 -12.87
C LEU A 36 14.17 3.77 -13.57
N VAL A 37 13.71 4.99 -13.88
CA VAL A 37 12.48 5.21 -14.66
C VAL A 37 12.60 4.67 -16.09
N ALA A 38 13.75 4.85 -16.74
CA ALA A 38 13.97 4.34 -18.10
C ALA A 38 13.88 2.81 -18.18
N GLU A 39 14.25 2.11 -17.11
CA GLU A 39 14.24 0.64 -17.01
C GLU A 39 12.97 0.08 -16.34
N LEU A 40 11.94 0.89 -16.14
CA LEU A 40 10.74 0.50 -15.40
C LEU A 40 10.02 -0.73 -15.98
N ALA A 41 9.95 -0.83 -17.30
CA ALA A 41 9.38 -2.00 -17.97
C ALA A 41 10.18 -3.28 -17.65
N THR A 42 11.50 -3.20 -17.66
CA THR A 42 12.40 -4.31 -17.29
C THR A 42 12.20 -4.70 -15.82
N LEU A 43 12.08 -3.70 -14.93
CA LEU A 43 11.83 -3.89 -13.50
C LEU A 43 10.54 -4.66 -13.25
N TYR A 44 9.42 -4.23 -13.83
CA TYR A 44 8.13 -4.91 -13.66
C TYR A 44 8.15 -6.35 -14.18
N GLN A 45 8.85 -6.63 -15.28
CA GLN A 45 9.01 -8.01 -15.75
C GLN A 45 9.82 -8.87 -14.77
N CYS A 46 10.87 -8.31 -14.17
CA CYS A 46 11.69 -9.04 -13.20
C CYS A 46 10.94 -9.27 -11.89
N ILE A 47 10.12 -8.32 -11.43
CA ILE A 47 9.34 -8.42 -10.19
C ILE A 47 8.36 -9.60 -10.23
N ARG A 48 7.91 -10.06 -11.40
CA ARG A 48 7.05 -11.26 -11.50
C ARG A 48 7.65 -12.54 -10.90
N PHE A 49 8.98 -12.61 -10.72
CA PHE A 49 9.61 -13.70 -9.98
C PHE A 49 9.56 -13.42 -8.47
N PRO A 50 8.96 -14.28 -7.64
CA PRO A 50 8.80 -14.01 -6.20
C PRO A 50 10.12 -13.73 -5.47
N VAL A 51 11.19 -14.44 -5.81
CA VAL A 51 12.51 -14.19 -5.21
C VAL A 51 13.07 -12.81 -5.55
N VAL A 52 12.76 -12.29 -6.74
CA VAL A 52 13.16 -10.94 -7.16
C VAL A 52 12.31 -9.90 -6.44
N ALA A 53 10.99 -10.07 -6.40
CA ALA A 53 10.09 -9.17 -5.66
C ALA A 53 10.47 -9.05 -4.18
N MET A 54 10.83 -10.15 -3.51
CA MET A 54 11.36 -10.11 -2.14
C MET A 54 12.64 -9.28 -2.03
N GLY A 55 13.57 -9.46 -2.97
CA GLY A 55 14.80 -8.65 -3.02
C GLY A 55 14.52 -7.17 -3.21
N VAL A 56 13.59 -6.83 -4.12
CA VAL A 56 13.16 -5.45 -4.37
C VAL A 56 12.47 -4.87 -3.15
N LEU A 57 11.61 -5.63 -2.45
CA LEU A 57 10.95 -5.17 -1.23
C LEU A 57 11.98 -4.78 -0.16
N HIS A 58 13.00 -5.61 0.06
CA HIS A 58 14.06 -5.32 1.01
C HIS A 58 14.93 -4.13 0.61
N TRP A 59 15.23 -4.00 -0.69
CA TRP A 59 15.96 -2.85 -1.21
C TRP A 59 15.13 -1.56 -1.04
N VAL A 60 13.84 -1.58 -1.38
CA VAL A 60 12.93 -0.45 -1.17
C VAL A 60 12.88 -0.08 0.32
N ASP A 61 12.66 -1.04 1.23
CA ASP A 61 12.67 -0.78 2.68
C ASP A 61 13.97 -0.08 3.11
N TRP A 62 15.12 -0.60 2.67
CA TRP A 62 16.41 0.00 2.98
C TRP A 62 16.54 1.43 2.47
N THR A 63 16.20 1.67 1.20
CA THR A 63 16.37 2.98 0.55
C THR A 63 15.41 4.03 1.12
N VAL A 64 14.11 3.70 1.25
CA VAL A 64 13.11 4.69 1.70
C VAL A 64 13.12 4.92 3.21
N SER A 65 13.77 4.03 3.98
CA SER A 65 14.00 4.22 5.42
C SER A 65 15.15 5.18 5.73
N GLU A 66 15.92 5.61 4.73
CA GLU A 66 16.96 6.61 4.93
C GLU A 66 16.33 7.98 5.27
N ALA A 67 16.78 8.61 6.36
CA ALA A 67 16.14 9.81 6.90
C ALA A 67 16.06 11.01 5.94
N SER A 68 17.00 11.12 5.00
CA SER A 68 17.03 12.17 3.98
C SER A 68 16.31 11.81 2.69
N TYR A 69 15.82 10.57 2.53
CA TYR A 69 15.25 10.09 1.28
C TYR A 69 14.10 10.98 0.78
N PHE A 70 13.08 11.18 1.62
CA PHE A 70 11.89 11.94 1.22
C PHE A 70 12.18 13.43 1.02
N LYS A 71 13.20 13.98 1.69
CA LYS A 71 13.65 15.36 1.49
C LYS A 71 14.29 15.58 0.12
N LEU A 72 14.99 14.57 -0.38
CA LEU A 72 15.68 14.63 -1.67
C LEU A 72 14.77 14.27 -2.84
N GLN A 73 13.56 13.78 -2.56
CA GLN A 73 12.62 13.38 -3.59
C GLN A 73 11.85 14.59 -4.12
N THR A 74 11.87 14.77 -5.44
CA THR A 74 11.19 15.88 -6.13
C THR A 74 9.85 15.49 -6.75
N ASP A 75 9.59 14.18 -6.86
CA ASP A 75 8.39 13.64 -7.50
C ASP A 75 7.25 13.45 -6.51
N HIS A 76 6.02 13.71 -6.96
CA HIS A 76 4.80 13.54 -6.15
C HIS A 76 4.60 12.10 -5.66
N THR A 77 5.06 11.09 -6.40
CA THR A 77 5.06 9.71 -5.93
C THR A 77 6.42 9.08 -6.18
N PRO A 78 7.20 8.79 -5.12
CA PRO A 78 8.48 8.11 -5.24
C PRO A 78 8.32 6.78 -6.01
N LEU A 79 9.15 6.55 -7.04
CA LEU A 79 9.15 5.29 -7.80
C LEU A 79 9.26 4.05 -6.90
N HIS A 80 9.99 4.15 -5.79
CA HIS A 80 10.15 3.06 -4.83
C HIS A 80 8.81 2.66 -4.19
N LEU A 81 7.90 3.61 -3.94
CA LEU A 81 6.55 3.31 -3.45
C LEU A 81 5.68 2.69 -4.56
N ALA A 82 5.83 3.11 -5.81
CA ALA A 82 5.14 2.48 -6.94
C ALA A 82 5.57 1.01 -7.16
N LEU A 83 6.82 0.66 -6.84
CA LEU A 83 7.28 -0.74 -6.87
C LEU A 83 6.55 -1.61 -5.83
N LEU A 84 6.11 -1.04 -4.70
CA LEU A 84 5.29 -1.77 -3.73
C LEU A 84 3.92 -2.14 -4.30
N ASP A 85 3.36 -1.31 -5.17
CA ASP A 85 2.09 -1.57 -5.85
C ASP A 85 2.23 -2.73 -6.85
N GLU A 86 3.33 -2.78 -7.60
CA GLU A 86 3.62 -3.89 -8.51
C GLU A 86 3.86 -5.20 -7.75
N ILE A 87 4.61 -5.16 -6.64
CA ILE A 87 4.82 -6.32 -5.77
C ILE A 87 3.47 -6.82 -5.22
N SER A 88 2.63 -5.90 -4.73
CA SER A 88 1.29 -6.22 -4.21
C SER A 88 0.37 -6.79 -5.28
N THR A 89 0.52 -6.34 -6.53
CA THR A 89 -0.24 -6.87 -7.66
C THR A 89 0.18 -8.29 -8.02
N CYS A 90 1.48 -8.58 -7.98
CA CYS A 90 2.02 -9.87 -8.39
C CYS A 90 2.00 -10.95 -7.30
N HIS A 91 2.17 -10.58 -6.01
CA HIS A 91 2.54 -11.54 -4.96
C HIS A 91 1.75 -11.39 -3.66
N GLN A 92 0.68 -12.19 -3.53
CA GLN A 92 -0.19 -12.17 -2.34
C GLN A 92 0.53 -12.52 -1.03
N LEU A 93 1.51 -13.43 -1.06
CA LEU A 93 2.26 -13.82 0.14
C LEU A 93 3.15 -12.71 0.70
N MET A 94 3.37 -11.63 -0.07
CA MET A 94 4.17 -10.48 0.38
C MET A 94 3.32 -9.35 0.94
N HIS A 95 1.99 -9.41 0.79
CA HIS A 95 1.07 -8.39 1.32
C HIS A 95 1.30 -8.04 2.80
N PRO A 96 1.53 -9.01 3.72
CA PRO A 96 1.82 -8.66 5.12
C PRO A 96 3.10 -7.84 5.29
N LEU A 97 4.13 -8.11 4.48
CA LEU A 97 5.42 -7.42 4.55
C LEU A 97 5.32 -6.02 3.92
N VAL A 98 4.57 -5.88 2.83
CA VAL A 98 4.27 -4.57 2.24
C VAL A 98 3.51 -3.70 3.24
N LEU A 99 2.46 -4.23 3.87
CA LEU A 99 1.72 -3.48 4.89
C LEU A 99 2.62 -3.07 6.06
N LEU A 100 3.47 -3.98 6.55
CA LEU A 100 4.40 -3.69 7.63
C LEU A 100 5.33 -2.51 7.30
N LEU A 101 5.85 -2.47 6.06
CA LEU A 101 6.67 -1.35 5.60
C LEU A 101 5.86 -0.05 5.50
N LEU A 102 4.67 -0.09 4.90
CA LEU A 102 3.82 1.10 4.78
C LEU A 102 3.44 1.67 6.15
N VAL A 103 3.09 0.82 7.12
CA VAL A 103 2.82 1.21 8.51
C VAL A 103 4.06 1.83 9.16
N LYS A 104 5.23 1.18 9.04
CA LYS A 104 6.49 1.72 9.56
C LYS A 104 6.76 3.13 9.04
N LEU A 105 6.59 3.35 7.73
CA LEU A 105 6.83 4.67 7.11
C LEU A 105 5.78 5.71 7.52
N PHE A 106 4.53 5.29 7.69
CA PHE A 106 3.42 6.15 8.10
C PHE A 106 3.54 6.63 9.56
N GLU A 107 4.02 5.75 10.45
CA GLU A 107 4.24 6.06 11.87
C GLU A 107 5.56 6.79 12.13
N THR A 108 6.49 6.81 11.17
CA THR A 108 7.77 7.51 11.31
C THR A 108 7.57 9.03 11.23
N GLU A 109 8.18 9.77 12.17
CA GLU A 109 8.23 11.23 12.12
C GLU A 109 9.30 11.71 11.12
N HIS A 110 8.86 12.31 10.01
CA HIS A 110 9.73 12.86 8.98
C HIS A 110 10.11 14.30 9.29
N SER A 111 10.81 14.51 10.42
CA SER A 111 11.17 15.84 10.96
C SER A 111 11.94 16.77 10.01
N GLN A 112 12.48 16.25 8.91
CA GLN A 112 13.16 17.04 7.89
C GLN A 112 12.23 17.67 6.84
N LEU A 113 10.98 17.21 6.78
CA LEU A 113 9.93 17.72 5.91
C LEU A 113 9.08 18.75 6.64
N ASP A 114 8.54 19.72 5.92
CA ASP A 114 7.55 20.63 6.49
C ASP A 114 6.20 19.91 6.76
N VAL A 115 5.30 20.56 7.50
CA VAL A 115 4.03 19.96 7.91
C VAL A 115 3.15 19.57 6.71
N MET A 116 3.17 20.36 5.63
CA MET A 116 2.38 20.07 4.44
C MET A 116 2.98 18.90 3.65
N GLU A 117 4.30 18.88 3.48
CA GLU A 117 5.04 17.78 2.86
C GLU A 117 4.83 16.46 3.61
N GLN A 118 4.83 16.50 4.96
CA GLN A 118 4.51 15.33 5.78
C GLN A 118 3.09 14.83 5.55
N LEU A 119 2.12 15.75 5.45
CA LEU A 119 0.72 15.40 5.21
C LEU A 119 0.54 14.74 3.83
N GLU A 120 1.14 15.29 2.78
CA GLU A 120 1.08 14.75 1.42
C GLU A 120 1.82 13.40 1.30
N LEU A 121 2.96 13.23 1.99
CA LEU A 121 3.61 11.93 2.10
C LEU A 121 2.70 10.90 2.77
N LYS A 122 2.03 11.26 3.87
CA LYS A 122 1.10 10.36 4.55
C LYS A 122 -0.10 9.98 3.68
N LYS A 123 -0.66 10.91 2.90
CA LYS A 123 -1.68 10.58 1.89
C LYS A 123 -1.14 9.60 0.84
N THR A 124 0.05 9.88 0.31
CA THR A 124 0.71 9.00 -0.66
C THR A 124 0.90 7.58 -0.11
N LEU A 125 1.25 7.42 1.17
CA LEU A 125 1.35 6.11 1.83
C LEU A 125 -0.02 5.44 2.00
N LEU A 126 -1.06 6.21 2.34
CA LEU A 126 -2.43 5.70 2.40
C LEU A 126 -2.92 5.21 1.04
N ASP A 127 -2.61 5.90 -0.05
CA ASP A 127 -2.97 5.45 -1.40
C ASP A 127 -2.35 4.09 -1.73
N ARG A 128 -1.13 3.81 -1.24
CA ARG A 128 -0.51 2.48 -1.39
C ARG A 128 -1.22 1.43 -0.52
N MET A 129 -1.71 1.82 0.67
CA MET A 129 -2.54 0.93 1.51
C MET A 129 -3.89 0.64 0.86
N VAL A 130 -4.51 1.63 0.21
CA VAL A 130 -5.74 1.47 -0.58
C VAL A 130 -5.49 0.57 -1.79
N HIS A 131 -4.37 0.73 -2.49
CA HIS A 131 -3.99 -0.21 -3.54
C HIS A 131 -3.83 -1.63 -3.02
N LEU A 132 -3.16 -1.83 -1.89
CA LEU A 132 -3.03 -3.15 -1.24
C LEU A 132 -4.40 -3.75 -0.86
N LEU A 133 -5.31 -2.93 -0.34
CA LEU A 133 -6.71 -3.29 -0.09
C LEU A 133 -7.39 -3.77 -1.39
N SER A 134 -7.21 -3.05 -2.50
CA SER A 134 -7.75 -3.42 -3.81
C SER A 134 -7.25 -4.77 -4.32
N ARG A 135 -6.09 -5.25 -3.84
CA ARG A 135 -5.50 -6.56 -4.17
C ARG A 135 -5.96 -7.69 -3.25
N GLY A 136 -6.93 -7.41 -2.38
CA GLY A 136 -7.60 -8.41 -1.54
C GLY A 136 -7.06 -8.50 -0.11
N TYR A 137 -6.06 -7.70 0.27
CA TYR A 137 -5.52 -7.69 1.63
C TYR A 137 -6.24 -6.67 2.52
N VAL A 138 -7.57 -6.79 2.56
CA VAL A 138 -8.50 -5.76 3.08
C VAL A 138 -8.47 -5.65 4.59
N LEU A 139 -8.77 -6.75 5.29
CA LEU A 139 -9.04 -6.71 6.74
C LEU A 139 -7.85 -6.16 7.56
N PRO A 140 -6.59 -6.54 7.30
CA PRO A 140 -5.45 -6.00 8.05
C PRO A 140 -5.25 -4.50 7.83
N VAL A 141 -5.49 -4.00 6.62
CA VAL A 141 -5.40 -2.56 6.29
C VAL A 141 -6.48 -1.78 7.04
N VAL A 142 -7.74 -2.21 6.96
CA VAL A 142 -8.85 -1.54 7.65
C VAL A 142 -8.69 -1.60 9.17
N ALA A 143 -8.24 -2.75 9.71
CA ALA A 143 -7.98 -2.89 11.14
C ALA A 143 -6.88 -1.93 11.63
N TYR A 144 -5.83 -1.70 10.82
CA TYR A 144 -4.82 -0.70 11.13
C TYR A 144 -5.41 0.72 11.18
N MET A 145 -6.17 1.11 10.16
CA MET A 145 -6.79 2.45 10.11
C MET A 145 -7.77 2.69 11.25
N ARG A 146 -8.56 1.67 11.62
CA ARG A 146 -9.42 1.72 12.80
C ARG A 146 -8.61 1.95 14.08
N LYS A 147 -7.47 1.28 14.23
CA LYS A 147 -6.60 1.42 15.39
C LYS A 147 -5.98 2.81 15.50
N CYS A 148 -5.60 3.43 14.38
CA CYS A 148 -5.15 4.82 14.34
C CYS A 148 -6.24 5.78 14.82
N LEU A 149 -7.49 5.58 14.37
CA LEU A 149 -8.63 6.37 14.84
C LEU A 149 -8.89 6.20 16.35
N GLU A 150 -8.88 4.95 16.84
CA GLU A 150 -9.09 4.64 18.27
C GLU A 150 -7.99 5.24 19.17
N ARG A 151 -6.74 5.28 18.69
CA ARG A 151 -5.60 5.86 19.42
C ARG A 151 -5.54 7.39 19.39
N GLN A 152 -6.21 8.02 18.43
CA GLN A 152 -6.18 9.48 18.22
C GLN A 152 -4.76 10.03 17.99
N ASP A 153 -3.88 9.22 17.40
CA ASP A 153 -2.48 9.56 17.09
C ASP A 153 -2.27 9.98 15.63
N THR A 154 -3.34 9.99 14.84
CA THR A 154 -3.34 10.28 13.42
C THR A 154 -4.31 11.42 13.11
N ASP A 155 -3.91 12.34 12.23
CA ASP A 155 -4.75 13.46 11.80
C ASP A 155 -6.06 12.94 11.16
N ILE A 156 -7.20 13.49 11.59
CA ILE A 156 -8.52 13.09 11.10
C ILE A 156 -8.65 13.30 9.58
N SER A 157 -7.99 14.29 8.99
CA SER A 157 -7.96 14.48 7.54
C SER A 157 -7.37 13.29 6.77
N LEU A 158 -6.40 12.58 7.35
CA LEU A 158 -5.81 11.37 6.76
C LEU A 158 -6.78 10.18 6.84
N ILE A 159 -7.48 10.03 7.97
CA ILE A 159 -8.53 9.00 8.11
C ILE A 159 -9.65 9.26 7.09
N ARG A 160 -10.05 10.52 6.91
CA ARG A 160 -11.05 10.92 5.90
C ARG A 160 -10.59 10.63 4.48
N HIS A 161 -9.33 10.96 4.15
CA HIS A 161 -8.74 10.63 2.86
C HIS A 161 -8.83 9.13 2.56
N PHE A 162 -8.40 8.28 3.50
CA PHE A 162 -8.50 6.83 3.36
C PHE A 162 -9.95 6.36 3.16
N VAL A 163 -10.89 6.90 3.92
CA VAL A 163 -12.32 6.55 3.79
C VAL A 163 -12.86 6.92 2.42
N THR A 164 -12.58 8.13 1.93
CA THR A 164 -13.03 8.59 0.61
C THR A 164 -12.50 7.67 -0.48
N GLU A 165 -11.18 7.43 -0.53
CA GLU A 165 -10.56 6.58 -1.54
C GLU A 165 -11.12 5.15 -1.52
N VAL A 166 -11.37 4.59 -0.33
CA VAL A 166 -11.98 3.26 -0.19
C VAL A 166 -13.42 3.25 -0.71
N LEU A 167 -14.25 4.22 -0.34
CA LEU A 167 -15.65 4.30 -0.77
C LEU A 167 -15.78 4.48 -2.29
N ASP A 168 -14.87 5.24 -2.90
CA ASP A 168 -14.86 5.47 -4.35
C ASP A 168 -14.51 4.20 -5.16
N MET A 169 -13.84 3.22 -4.55
CA MET A 169 -13.40 1.99 -5.24
C MET A 169 -14.23 0.73 -4.92
N ILE A 170 -15.09 0.75 -3.90
CA ILE A 170 -15.87 -0.44 -3.48
C ILE A 170 -17.33 -0.36 -3.89
N ALA A 171 -17.96 -1.52 -4.06
CA ALA A 171 -19.39 -1.65 -4.28
C ALA A 171 -19.93 -2.91 -3.58
N PRO A 172 -21.25 -2.98 -3.31
CA PRO A 172 -21.88 -4.19 -2.78
C PRO A 172 -21.74 -5.41 -3.73
N PRO A 173 -21.87 -6.66 -3.23
CA PRO A 173 -22.15 -7.02 -1.85
C PRO A 173 -20.91 -6.95 -0.94
N TYR A 174 -21.09 -6.47 0.28
CA TYR A 174 -20.02 -6.44 1.29
C TYR A 174 -20.00 -7.72 2.13
N THR A 175 -18.85 -8.06 2.71
CA THR A 175 -18.73 -9.15 3.68
C THR A 175 -18.93 -8.64 5.11
N ALA A 176 -19.48 -9.47 6.00
CA ALA A 176 -19.70 -9.10 7.41
C ALA A 176 -18.41 -8.64 8.13
N ASP A 177 -17.29 -9.33 7.91
CA ASP A 177 -16.01 -8.98 8.53
C ASP A 177 -15.52 -7.59 8.13
N PHE A 178 -15.68 -7.23 6.85
CA PHE A 178 -15.36 -5.89 6.37
C PHE A 178 -16.27 -4.84 7.00
N VAL A 179 -17.58 -5.07 7.00
CA VAL A 179 -18.56 -4.15 7.61
C VAL A 179 -18.26 -3.94 9.10
N GLN A 180 -17.97 -5.00 9.84
CA GLN A 180 -17.64 -4.93 11.28
C GLN A 180 -16.40 -4.08 11.58
N LEU A 181 -15.43 -4.05 10.67
CA LEU A 181 -14.22 -3.24 10.82
C LEU A 181 -14.37 -1.81 10.30
N PHE A 182 -15.05 -1.63 9.16
CA PHE A 182 -15.11 -0.35 8.46
C PHE A 182 -16.24 0.55 8.95
N LEU A 183 -17.42 -0.01 9.28
CA LEU A 183 -18.57 0.77 9.75
C LEU A 183 -18.26 1.63 10.99
N PRO A 184 -17.55 1.13 12.04
CA PRO A 184 -17.21 1.96 13.20
C PRO A 184 -16.31 3.16 12.87
N ILE A 185 -15.51 3.09 11.79
CA ILE A 185 -14.69 4.24 11.34
C ILE A 185 -15.62 5.34 10.80
N LEU A 186 -16.60 4.96 9.98
CA LEU A 186 -17.56 5.86 9.35
C LEU A 186 -18.55 6.49 10.34
N GLU A 187 -18.95 5.73 11.37
CA GLU A 187 -19.89 6.20 12.41
C GLU A 187 -19.22 7.11 13.46
N SER A 188 -17.89 7.28 13.42
CA SER A 188 -17.20 8.22 14.29
C SER A 188 -17.63 9.66 14.01
N ASP A 189 -17.99 10.42 15.04
CA ASP A 189 -18.38 11.84 14.95
C ASP A 189 -17.31 12.72 14.27
N SER A 190 -16.05 12.29 14.30
CA SER A 190 -14.93 13.00 13.66
C SER A 190 -14.90 12.83 12.13
N ILE A 191 -15.56 11.81 11.61
CA ILE A 191 -15.64 11.47 10.19
C ILE A 191 -17.03 11.81 9.66
N ALA A 192 -18.07 11.40 10.40
CA ALA A 192 -19.48 11.62 10.05
C ALA A 192 -19.78 13.11 9.84
N GLY A 193 -20.34 13.44 8.66
CA GLY A 193 -20.77 14.81 8.32
C GLY A 193 -19.68 15.74 7.77
N THR A 194 -18.42 15.30 7.70
CA THR A 194 -17.31 16.10 7.16
C THR A 194 -16.90 15.70 5.74
N ILE A 195 -17.28 14.51 5.29
CA ILE A 195 -17.14 14.05 3.91
C ILE A 195 -18.40 14.49 3.16
N LYS A 196 -18.44 15.77 2.77
CA LYS A 196 -19.48 16.29 1.87
C LYS A 196 -18.81 17.06 0.74
N PRO A 197 -18.62 16.46 -0.44
CA PRO A 197 -18.44 17.22 -1.66
C PRO A 197 -19.76 17.92 -2.00
N GLU A 198 -19.71 19.19 -2.40
CA GLU A 198 -20.89 19.89 -2.90
C GLU A 198 -21.40 19.19 -4.18
N GLY A 199 -22.54 18.48 -4.10
CA GLY A 199 -23.28 18.01 -5.28
C GLY A 199 -23.16 16.52 -5.65
N GLU A 200 -22.40 15.71 -4.93
CA GLU A 200 -22.30 14.25 -5.14
C GLU A 200 -23.08 13.45 -4.10
N SER A 201 -23.43 12.21 -4.45
CA SER A 201 -24.11 11.29 -3.53
C SER A 201 -23.25 11.09 -2.29
N ASP A 202 -23.88 11.09 -1.11
CA ASP A 202 -23.20 10.86 0.16
C ASP A 202 -22.85 9.37 0.25
N ALA A 203 -21.70 8.99 -0.31
CA ALA A 203 -21.20 7.60 -0.36
C ALA A 203 -21.11 6.98 1.05
N VAL A 204 -20.85 7.80 2.07
CA VAL A 204 -20.87 7.37 3.48
C VAL A 204 -22.30 7.00 3.89
N ALA A 205 -23.29 7.86 3.62
CA ALA A 205 -24.68 7.57 3.90
C ALA A 205 -25.21 6.36 3.12
N GLU A 206 -24.83 6.21 1.85
CA GLU A 206 -25.18 5.04 1.02
C GLU A 206 -24.63 3.75 1.63
N PHE A 207 -23.35 3.74 2.02
CA PHE A 207 -22.72 2.61 2.67
C PHE A 207 -23.41 2.26 4.00
N ILE A 208 -23.67 3.26 4.85
CA ILE A 208 -24.35 3.07 6.14
C ILE A 208 -25.78 2.54 5.93
N ALA A 209 -26.52 3.09 4.96
CA ALA A 209 -27.87 2.63 4.63
C ALA A 209 -27.85 1.17 4.16
N HIS A 210 -26.89 0.81 3.30
CA HIS A 210 -26.69 -0.57 2.87
C HIS A 210 -26.37 -1.49 4.05
N CYS A 211 -25.48 -1.07 4.96
CA CYS A 211 -25.11 -1.85 6.13
C CYS A 211 -26.31 -2.10 7.05
N LYS A 212 -27.12 -1.07 7.28
CA LYS A 212 -28.35 -1.18 8.09
C LYS A 212 -29.35 -2.15 7.50
N ALA A 213 -29.54 -2.11 6.18
CA ALA A 213 -30.50 -2.96 5.49
C ALA A 213 -30.08 -4.46 5.46
N ASN A 214 -28.77 -4.75 5.45
CA ASN A 214 -28.27 -6.10 5.17
C ASN A 214 -27.57 -6.78 6.37
N PHE A 215 -27.13 -6.03 7.39
CA PHE A 215 -26.34 -6.56 8.50
C PHE A 215 -26.90 -6.19 9.89
N VAL A 216 -27.60 -5.06 10.00
CA VAL A 216 -28.21 -4.60 11.27
C VAL A 216 -29.70 -4.98 11.35
N GLY A 217 -30.24 -5.63 10.30
CA GLY A 217 -31.66 -5.98 10.14
C GLY A 217 -31.94 -7.48 10.04
N ASN A 218 -31.79 -8.20 11.17
CA ASN A 218 -32.74 -9.16 11.74
C ASN A 218 -32.29 -9.51 13.17
#